data_AF-A0A4P2V5M1-F1
#
_entry.id   AF-A0A4P2V5M1-F1
#
_cell.length_a   1.000
_cell.length_b   1.000
_cell.length_c   1.000
_cell.angle_alpha   90.00
_cell.angle_beta   90.00
_cell.angle_gamma   90.00
#
_symmetry.space_group_name_H-M   'P 1'
#
loop_
_entity.id
_entity.type
_entity.pdbx_description
1 polymer ?
#
loop_
_entity_poly.entity_id
_entity_poly.type
_entity_poly.pdbx_seq_one_letter_code
_entity_poly.pdbx_strand_id
1 'polypeptide(L)'
;LWKLDLKTKTSSGIEFNTAGHSNQESGKVFGSLETKYKVKDYGLTLTEKWNTDNTLFTEVAVQDQLLEGLKLSLEGNFAPQSGNKNGKFKVAYGHENVKADSDVNIDLKGPLINASAVLGYQGWLAGYQTAFDTQQSKLTTNNFALGYTTKDFVLHTAVNDGQEFSGSIFQRTSDKLDVGVNLSWASGTSNTKFAIGAKYQLDDDASVRAKVNNASQVGLGYQQKPR
;
A
#
# COMPACT_ATOMS: atom_id res chain seq x y z
N LEU A 1 0.67 0.66 -21.84
CA LEU A 1 0.41 1.77 -20.88
C LEU A 1 1.53 2.78 -21.01
N TRP A 2 1.21 4.05 -21.27
CA TRP A 2 2.19 5.14 -21.23
C TRP A 2 1.93 5.94 -19.97
N LYS A 3 2.96 6.29 -19.21
CA LYS A 3 2.83 7.02 -17.94
C LYS A 3 3.87 8.13 -17.88
N LEU A 4 3.45 9.32 -17.48
CA LEU A 4 4.28 10.47 -17.18
C LEU A 4 4.02 10.88 -15.73
N ASP A 5 5.07 11.01 -14.92
CA ASP A 5 5.00 11.55 -13.56
C ASP A 5 5.95 12.74 -13.45
N LEU A 6 5.44 13.90 -13.06
CA LEU A 6 6.17 15.15 -12.86
C LEU A 6 6.08 15.55 -11.39
N LYS A 7 7.20 15.46 -10.68
CA LYS A 7 7.32 15.85 -9.27
C LYS A 7 8.08 17.16 -9.16
N THR A 8 7.48 18.17 -8.55
CA THR A 8 8.12 19.46 -8.27
C THR A 8 7.98 19.81 -6.80
N LYS A 9 8.87 20.67 -6.31
CA LYS A 9 8.84 21.17 -4.95
C LYS A 9 9.12 22.67 -4.95
N THR A 10 8.26 23.46 -4.32
CA THR A 10 8.45 24.90 -4.19
C THR A 10 9.51 25.22 -3.14
N SER A 11 10.05 26.44 -3.18
CA SER A 11 10.93 26.96 -2.13
C SER A 11 10.25 27.01 -0.75
N SER A 12 8.93 27.22 -0.71
CA SER A 12 8.10 27.14 0.50
C SER A 12 7.83 25.72 0.99
N GLY A 13 8.33 24.68 0.29
CA GLY A 13 8.24 23.29 0.71
C GLY A 13 6.98 22.54 0.27
N ILE A 14 6.14 23.14 -0.57
CA ILE A 14 4.95 22.50 -1.17
C ILE A 14 5.41 21.52 -2.24
N GLU A 15 4.97 20.27 -2.15
CA GLU A 15 5.28 19.21 -3.11
C GLU A 15 4.09 19.03 -4.06
N PHE A 16 4.34 19.10 -5.37
CA PHE A 16 3.35 18.79 -6.41
C PHE A 16 3.76 17.52 -7.13
N ASN A 17 2.78 16.67 -7.44
CA ASN A 17 2.95 15.49 -8.27
C ASN A 17 1.83 15.46 -9.31
N THR A 18 2.17 15.78 -10.56
CA THR A 18 1.27 15.71 -11.70
C THR A 18 1.56 14.43 -12.45
N ALA A 19 0.56 13.56 -12.57
CA ALA A 19 0.70 12.29 -13.27
C ALA A 19 -0.35 12.17 -14.38
N GLY A 20 0.07 11.64 -15.53
CA GLY A 20 -0.80 11.29 -16.64
C GLY A 20 -0.53 9.86 -17.08
N HIS A 21 -1.56 9.08 -17.36
CA HIS A 21 -1.39 7.78 -18.00
C HIS A 21 -2.40 7.54 -19.11
N SER A 22 -1.92 6.93 -20.20
CA SER A 22 -2.72 6.52 -21.35
C SER A 22 -2.77 5.00 -21.43
N ASN A 23 -3.99 4.47 -21.35
CA ASN A 23 -4.24 3.07 -21.62
C ASN A 23 -4.33 2.88 -23.14
N GLN A 24 -3.37 2.13 -23.69
CA GLN A 24 -3.26 1.89 -25.13
C GLN A 24 -4.34 0.93 -25.65
N GLU A 25 -4.88 0.06 -24.80
CA GLU A 25 -5.95 -0.87 -25.20
C GLU A 25 -7.30 -0.16 -25.29
N SER A 26 -7.60 0.73 -24.34
CA SER A 26 -8.89 1.41 -24.27
C SER A 26 -8.89 2.82 -24.88
N GLY A 27 -7.72 3.36 -25.26
CA GLY A 27 -7.54 4.75 -25.72
C GLY A 27 -7.80 5.82 -24.66
N LYS A 28 -8.10 5.44 -23.40
CA LYS A 28 -8.46 6.38 -22.33
C LYS A 28 -7.20 7.02 -21.75
N VAL A 29 -7.29 8.32 -21.51
CA VAL A 29 -6.25 9.10 -20.83
C VAL A 29 -6.78 9.54 -19.48
N PHE A 30 -5.99 9.32 -18.44
CA PHE A 30 -6.28 9.73 -17.09
C PHE A 30 -5.19 10.67 -16.58
N GLY A 31 -5.61 11.74 -15.92
CA GLY A 31 -4.72 12.68 -15.26
C GLY A 31 -5.01 12.79 -13.77
N SER A 32 -3.98 13.05 -12.98
CA SER A 32 -4.12 13.43 -11.58
C SER A 32 -3.12 14.49 -11.17
N LEU A 33 -3.55 15.38 -10.30
CA LEU A 33 -2.72 16.36 -9.61
C LEU A 33 -2.78 16.06 -8.12
N GLU A 34 -1.64 15.85 -7.48
CA GLU A 34 -1.50 15.74 -6.03
C GLU A 34 -0.66 16.92 -5.52
N THR A 35 -1.18 17.60 -4.50
CA THR A 35 -0.50 18.68 -3.78
C THR A 35 -0.33 18.26 -2.33
N LYS A 36 0.88 18.39 -1.80
CA LYS A 36 1.21 18.03 -0.42
C LYS A 36 1.87 19.21 0.29
N TYR A 37 1.22 19.66 1.34
CA TYR A 37 1.67 20.76 2.19
C TYR A 37 2.03 20.22 3.57
N LYS A 38 3.28 20.45 4.00
CA LYS A 38 3.80 19.97 5.30
C LYS A 38 4.08 21.16 6.20
N VAL A 39 3.32 21.30 7.28
CA VAL A 39 3.57 22.27 8.34
C VAL A 39 4.35 21.57 9.45
N LYS A 40 5.68 21.59 9.30
CA LYS A 40 6.60 20.83 10.17
C LYS A 40 6.45 21.19 11.65
N ASP A 41 6.23 22.47 11.95
CA ASP A 41 6.15 22.98 13.32
C ASP A 41 5.01 22.34 14.14
N TYR A 42 3.97 21.83 13.46
CA TYR A 42 2.81 21.18 14.08
C TYR A 42 2.65 19.70 13.67
N GLY A 43 3.65 19.10 13.00
CA GLY A 43 3.57 17.72 12.50
C GLY A 43 2.40 17.48 11.54
N LEU A 44 1.85 18.54 10.95
CA LEU A 44 0.64 18.52 10.13
C LEU A 44 1.00 18.35 8.65
N THR A 45 0.31 17.45 7.96
CA THR A 45 0.39 17.28 6.51
C THR A 45 -1.01 17.37 5.92
N LEU A 46 -1.21 18.30 4.99
CA LEU A 46 -2.38 18.38 4.14
C LEU A 46 -2.03 17.81 2.77
N THR A 47 -2.79 16.81 2.32
CA THR A 47 -2.66 16.26 0.97
C THR A 47 -3.98 16.48 0.23
N GLU A 48 -3.93 17.09 -0.93
CA GLU A 48 -5.06 17.22 -1.83
C GLU A 48 -4.74 16.53 -3.14
N LYS A 49 -5.68 15.72 -3.64
CA LYS A 49 -5.53 15.04 -4.91
C LYS A 49 -6.80 15.21 -5.72
N TRP A 50 -6.62 15.59 -6.98
CA TRP A 50 -7.70 15.73 -7.94
C TRP A 50 -7.38 14.92 -9.20
N ASN A 51 -8.41 14.37 -9.84
CA ASN A 51 -8.25 13.59 -11.06
C ASN A 51 -9.24 13.98 -12.15
N THR A 52 -9.01 13.50 -13.37
CA THR A 52 -9.84 13.77 -14.55
C THR A 52 -11.27 13.21 -14.46
N ASP A 53 -11.54 12.30 -13.53
CA ASP A 53 -12.90 11.82 -13.23
C ASP A 53 -13.65 12.75 -12.26
N ASN A 54 -13.09 13.93 -11.99
CA ASN A 54 -13.56 14.93 -11.03
C ASN A 54 -13.61 14.43 -9.58
N THR A 55 -12.88 13.37 -9.24
CA THR A 55 -12.79 12.91 -7.85
C THR A 55 -11.79 13.78 -7.09
N LEU A 56 -12.25 14.37 -6.00
CA LEU A 56 -11.44 15.13 -5.07
C LEU A 56 -11.15 14.29 -3.83
N PHE A 57 -9.88 14.19 -3.45
CA PHE A 57 -9.43 13.54 -2.23
C PHE A 57 -8.67 14.58 -1.39
N THR A 58 -9.00 14.63 -0.11
CA THR A 58 -8.33 15.49 0.87
C THR A 58 -7.96 14.65 2.07
N GLU A 59 -6.69 14.67 2.48
CA GLU A 59 -6.21 14.07 3.72
C GLU A 59 -5.60 15.15 4.60
N VAL A 60 -6.03 15.21 5.86
CA VAL A 60 -5.38 15.97 6.92
C VAL A 60 -4.77 14.97 7.89
N ALA A 61 -3.44 14.96 7.99
CA ALA A 61 -2.70 14.06 8.86
C ALA A 61 -1.89 14.82 9.90
N VAL A 62 -1.94 14.38 11.15
CA VAL A 62 -1.09 14.87 12.25
C VAL A 62 -0.24 13.71 12.72
N GLN A 63 1.07 13.91 12.81
CA GLN A 63 2.03 12.89 13.22
C GLN A 63 2.92 13.40 14.36
N ASP A 64 3.23 12.51 15.30
CA ASP A 64 4.22 12.69 16.38
C ASP A 64 3.94 13.89 17.31
N GLN A 65 2.69 14.37 17.38
CA GLN A 65 2.31 15.51 18.24
C GLN A 65 1.83 15.10 19.63
N LEU A 66 1.01 14.06 19.73
CA LEU A 66 0.48 13.58 21.01
C LEU A 66 1.38 12.50 21.63
N LEU A 67 1.92 11.64 20.78
CA LEU A 67 2.78 10.52 21.15
C LEU A 67 3.70 10.24 19.95
N GLU A 68 4.98 9.97 20.22
CA GLU A 68 5.93 9.56 19.18
C GLU A 68 5.48 8.26 18.52
N GLY A 69 5.46 8.25 17.19
CA GLY A 69 4.98 7.14 16.37
C GLY A 69 3.48 7.10 16.14
N LEU A 70 2.70 8.02 16.76
CA LEU A 70 1.27 8.15 16.51
C LEU A 70 1.00 9.06 15.31
N LYS A 71 0.22 8.56 14.36
CA LYS A 71 -0.32 9.28 13.21
C LYS A 71 -1.84 9.21 13.21
N LEU A 72 -2.49 10.36 13.18
CA LEU A 72 -3.93 10.51 12.99
C LEU A 72 -4.18 11.11 11.61
N SER A 73 -4.99 10.45 10.78
CA SER A 73 -5.39 10.99 9.46
C SER A 73 -6.90 11.06 9.34
N LEU A 74 -7.42 12.17 8.83
CA LEU A 74 -8.78 12.31 8.36
C LEU A 74 -8.76 12.43 6.83
N GLU A 75 -9.38 11.48 6.16
CA GLU A 75 -9.51 11.42 4.72
C GLU A 75 -10.95 11.72 4.31
N GLY A 76 -11.11 12.54 3.27
CA GLY A 76 -12.37 12.80 2.59
C GLY A 76 -12.20 12.54 1.10
N ASN A 77 -13.17 11.86 0.51
CA ASN A 77 -13.25 11.63 -0.93
C ASN A 77 -14.64 12.07 -1.42
N PHE A 78 -14.65 12.88 -2.48
CA PHE A 78 -15.85 13.41 -3.09
C PHE A 78 -15.82 13.21 -4.60
N ALA A 79 -16.84 12.54 -5.14
CA ALA A 79 -17.04 12.35 -6.57
C ALA A 79 -18.34 13.06 -7.01
N PRO A 80 -18.27 14.31 -7.51
CA PRO A 80 -19.45 15.12 -7.85
C PRO A 80 -20.41 14.43 -8.82
N GLN A 81 -19.87 13.70 -9.81
CA GLN A 81 -20.65 13.04 -10.86
C GLN A 81 -21.62 11.98 -10.31
N SER A 82 -21.26 11.30 -9.23
CA SER A 82 -22.10 10.30 -8.58
C SER A 82 -22.78 10.80 -7.31
N GLY A 83 -22.41 12.02 -6.86
CA GLY A 83 -22.76 12.53 -5.53
C GLY A 83 -22.10 11.78 -4.38
N ASN A 84 -21.22 10.81 -4.66
CA ASN A 84 -20.64 9.94 -3.64
C ASN A 84 -19.67 10.73 -2.74
N LYS A 85 -19.81 10.54 -1.43
CA LYS A 85 -19.04 11.21 -0.38
C LYS A 85 -18.63 10.17 0.64
N ASN A 86 -17.34 9.91 0.72
CA ASN A 86 -16.79 8.95 1.66
C ASN A 86 -15.79 9.66 2.57
N GLY A 87 -15.92 9.48 3.86
CA GLY A 87 -14.88 9.85 4.82
C GLY A 87 -14.19 8.61 5.36
N LYS A 88 -12.96 8.77 5.84
CA LYS A 88 -12.26 7.73 6.59
C LYS A 88 -11.39 8.38 7.65
N PHE A 89 -11.53 7.95 8.89
CA PHE A 89 -10.62 8.32 9.96
C PHE A 89 -9.62 7.17 10.17
N LYS A 90 -8.33 7.48 10.24
CA LYS A 90 -7.26 6.51 10.44
C LYS A 90 -6.43 6.88 11.66
N VAL A 91 -6.06 5.86 12.41
CA VAL A 91 -5.13 5.91 13.53
C VAL A 91 -4.05 4.89 13.26
N ALA A 92 -2.79 5.31 13.20
CA ALA A 92 -1.65 4.43 13.07
C ALA A 92 -0.68 4.73 14.20
N TYR A 93 -0.25 3.70 14.92
CA TYR A 93 0.72 3.81 15.98
C TYR A 93 1.85 2.83 15.71
N GLY A 94 3.07 3.34 15.60
CA GLY A 94 4.29 2.54 15.43
C GLY A 94 5.24 2.76 16.58
N HIS A 95 5.73 1.66 17.14
CA HIS A 95 6.83 1.60 18.09
C HIS A 95 7.79 0.48 17.65
N GLU A 96 9.01 0.45 18.19
CA GLU A 96 10.11 -0.44 17.78
C GLU A 96 9.70 -1.90 17.48
N ASN A 97 8.80 -2.46 18.30
CA ASN A 97 8.34 -3.86 18.21
C ASN A 97 6.82 -4.00 18.02
N VAL A 98 6.08 -2.91 17.89
CA VAL A 98 4.61 -2.95 17.82
C VAL A 98 4.13 -1.95 16.78
N LYS A 99 3.28 -2.40 15.87
CA LYS A 99 2.53 -1.51 15.01
C LYS A 99 1.05 -1.81 15.10
N ALA A 100 0.24 -0.82 15.40
CA ALA A 100 -1.21 -0.93 15.40
C ALA A 100 -1.79 0.09 14.43
N ASP A 101 -2.68 -0.34 13.54
CA ASP A 101 -3.38 0.52 12.61
C ASP A 101 -4.88 0.25 12.73
N SER A 102 -5.69 1.30 12.78
CA SER A 102 -7.15 1.20 12.73
C SER A 102 -7.71 2.28 11.80
N ASP A 103 -8.71 1.91 11.02
CA ASP A 103 -9.45 2.88 10.23
C ASP A 103 -10.96 2.65 10.32
N VAL A 104 -11.70 3.74 10.35
CA VAL A 104 -13.16 3.76 10.40
C VAL A 104 -13.64 4.53 9.20
N ASN A 105 -14.42 3.89 8.33
CA ASN A 105 -15.10 4.64 7.28
C ASN A 105 -16.23 5.48 7.91
N ILE A 106 -16.46 6.67 7.37
CA ILE A 106 -17.51 7.57 7.80
C ILE A 106 -18.67 7.34 6.83
N ASP A 107 -19.38 6.24 7.04
CA ASP A 107 -20.64 5.93 6.37
C ASP A 107 -21.80 6.06 7.37
N LEU A 108 -22.81 6.85 7.01
CA LEU A 108 -24.01 7.09 7.82
C LEU A 108 -24.90 5.83 7.94
N LYS A 109 -24.73 4.85 7.05
CA LYS A 109 -25.54 3.61 7.03
C LYS A 109 -24.97 2.48 7.88
N GLY A 110 -23.74 2.62 8.34
CA GLY A 110 -23.05 1.62 9.15
C GLY A 110 -21.54 1.67 8.93
N PRO A 111 -20.78 2.24 9.87
CA PRO A 111 -19.34 2.21 9.81
C PRO A 111 -18.78 0.78 9.73
N LEU A 112 -17.78 0.60 8.91
CA LEU A 112 -16.85 -0.51 8.86
C LEU A 112 -15.59 -0.07 9.60
N ILE A 113 -15.27 -0.80 10.67
CA ILE A 113 -14.10 -0.57 11.50
C ILE A 113 -13.07 -1.63 11.11
N ASN A 114 -11.92 -1.20 10.60
CA ASN A 114 -10.76 -2.03 10.38
C ASN A 114 -9.78 -1.83 11.54
N ALA A 115 -9.20 -2.91 12.01
CA ALA A 115 -8.15 -2.88 13.02
C ALA A 115 -7.09 -3.92 12.67
N SER A 116 -5.84 -3.58 12.87
CA SER A 116 -4.71 -4.48 12.68
C SER A 116 -3.62 -4.19 13.70
N ALA A 117 -2.92 -5.23 14.10
CA ALA A 117 -1.78 -5.14 14.99
C ALA A 117 -0.70 -6.12 14.53
N VAL A 118 0.55 -5.69 14.59
CA VAL A 118 1.74 -6.48 14.30
C VAL A 118 2.69 -6.37 15.48
N LEU A 119 3.11 -7.51 16.02
CA LEU A 119 4.11 -7.63 17.07
C LEU A 119 5.38 -8.21 16.48
N GLY A 120 6.51 -7.57 16.75
CA GLY A 120 7.84 -8.00 16.36
C GLY A 120 8.65 -8.46 17.57
N TYR A 121 9.30 -9.61 17.48
CA TYR A 121 10.22 -10.08 18.50
C TYR A 121 11.31 -10.97 17.91
N GLN A 122 12.58 -10.59 18.08
CA GLN A 122 13.74 -11.36 17.60
C GLN A 122 13.63 -11.82 16.13
N GLY A 123 13.18 -10.92 15.24
CA GLY A 123 12.97 -11.19 13.82
C GLY A 123 11.62 -11.82 13.48
N TRP A 124 10.92 -12.43 14.43
CA TRP A 124 9.56 -12.92 14.23
C TRP A 124 8.56 -11.77 14.20
N LEU A 125 7.58 -11.87 13.32
CA LEU A 125 6.49 -10.92 13.17
C LEU A 125 5.17 -11.70 13.27
N ALA A 126 4.30 -11.31 14.18
CA ALA A 126 2.95 -11.86 14.29
C ALA A 126 1.94 -10.74 14.08
N GLY A 127 1.13 -10.88 13.03
CA GLY A 127 0.12 -9.91 12.62
C GLY A 127 -1.29 -10.48 12.73
N TYR A 128 -2.22 -9.66 13.17
CA TYR A 128 -3.65 -9.92 13.09
C TYR A 128 -4.36 -8.70 12.51
N GLN A 129 -5.29 -8.94 11.61
CA GLN A 129 -6.16 -7.92 11.04
C GLN A 129 -7.60 -8.39 11.10
N THR A 130 -8.48 -7.47 11.46
CA THR A 130 -9.93 -7.71 11.50
C THR A 130 -10.70 -6.53 10.95
N ALA A 131 -11.90 -6.82 10.45
CA ALA A 131 -12.87 -5.82 10.03
C ALA A 131 -14.24 -6.15 10.65
N PHE A 132 -14.90 -5.13 11.22
CA PHE A 132 -16.21 -5.24 11.84
C PHE A 132 -17.21 -4.32 11.14
N ASP A 133 -18.27 -4.91 10.59
CA ASP A 133 -19.40 -4.20 10.00
C ASP A 133 -20.46 -3.96 11.09
N THR A 134 -20.62 -2.68 11.46
CA THR A 134 -21.59 -2.26 12.48
C THR A 134 -23.04 -2.41 12.04
N GLN A 135 -23.33 -2.37 10.73
CA GLN A 135 -24.68 -2.51 10.20
C GLN A 135 -25.20 -3.94 10.41
N GLN A 136 -24.32 -4.91 10.15
CA GLN A 136 -24.62 -6.34 10.30
C GLN A 136 -24.24 -6.87 11.69
N SER A 137 -23.56 -6.06 12.51
CA SER A 137 -22.96 -6.45 13.78
C SER A 137 -22.11 -7.73 13.66
N LYS A 138 -21.31 -7.81 12.60
CA LYS A 138 -20.57 -9.03 12.25
C LYS A 138 -19.13 -8.71 11.83
N LEU A 139 -18.21 -9.60 12.20
CA LEU A 139 -16.86 -9.62 11.66
C LEU A 139 -16.87 -10.07 10.19
N THR A 140 -16.39 -9.20 9.31
CA THR A 140 -16.35 -9.45 7.87
C THR A 140 -14.99 -9.95 7.40
N THR A 141 -13.92 -9.66 8.16
CA THR A 141 -12.56 -10.10 7.82
C THR A 141 -11.80 -10.52 9.08
N ASN A 142 -11.05 -11.61 8.97
CA ASN A 142 -10.16 -12.15 10.00
C ASN A 142 -8.90 -12.71 9.33
N ASN A 143 -7.83 -11.93 9.32
CA ASN A 143 -6.57 -12.31 8.71
C ASN A 143 -5.50 -12.49 9.78
N PHE A 144 -4.74 -13.57 9.65
CA PHE A 144 -3.58 -13.85 10.49
C PHE A 144 -2.34 -13.87 9.61
N ALA A 145 -1.26 -13.27 10.08
CA ALA A 145 0.02 -13.28 9.38
C ALA A 145 1.15 -13.66 10.33
N LEU A 146 2.06 -14.50 9.87
CA LEU A 146 3.31 -14.81 10.54
C LEU A 146 4.45 -14.55 9.57
N GLY A 147 5.41 -13.74 10.00
CA GLY A 147 6.61 -13.44 9.25
C GLY A 147 7.86 -13.71 10.06
N TYR A 148 8.97 -13.83 9.36
CA TYR A 148 10.29 -13.89 9.94
C TYR A 148 11.24 -13.07 9.10
N THR A 149 11.89 -12.09 9.72
CA THR A 149 12.79 -11.13 9.07
C THR A 149 14.19 -11.31 9.62
N THR A 150 15.14 -11.44 8.72
CA THR A 150 16.59 -11.42 8.96
C THR A 150 17.22 -10.33 8.11
N LYS A 151 18.56 -10.22 8.08
CA LYS A 151 19.25 -9.17 7.31
C LYS A 151 19.17 -9.40 5.80
N ASP A 152 19.09 -10.65 5.37
CA ASP A 152 19.21 -11.12 3.99
C ASP A 152 17.94 -11.81 3.49
N PHE A 153 17.05 -12.24 4.40
CA PHE A 153 15.85 -13.00 4.05
C PHE A 153 14.61 -12.56 4.85
N VAL A 154 13.45 -12.53 4.19
CA VAL A 154 12.12 -12.30 4.78
C VAL A 154 11.17 -13.41 4.34
N LEU A 155 10.63 -14.13 5.32
CA LEU A 155 9.49 -15.02 5.17
C LEU A 155 8.22 -14.27 5.59
N HIS A 156 7.15 -14.41 4.82
CA HIS A 156 5.83 -13.92 5.19
C HIS A 156 4.79 -14.96 4.80
N THR A 157 3.95 -15.34 5.76
CA THR A 157 2.82 -16.24 5.55
C THR A 157 1.57 -15.56 6.10
N ALA A 158 0.45 -15.72 5.41
CA ALA A 158 -0.82 -15.17 5.85
C ALA A 158 -1.99 -16.10 5.50
N VAL A 159 -3.00 -16.07 6.36
CA VAL A 159 -4.25 -16.79 6.20
C VAL A 159 -5.37 -15.76 6.31
N ASN A 160 -6.15 -15.60 5.24
CA ASN A 160 -7.27 -14.69 5.19
C ASN A 160 -8.58 -15.48 5.32
N ASP A 161 -9.39 -15.12 6.30
CA ASP A 161 -10.70 -15.70 6.60
C ASP A 161 -10.71 -17.23 6.75
N GLY A 162 -9.54 -17.83 7.04
CA GLY A 162 -9.36 -19.29 7.08
C GLY A 162 -9.48 -19.99 5.72
N GLN A 163 -9.64 -19.23 4.63
CA GLN A 163 -9.96 -19.75 3.31
C GLN A 163 -8.84 -19.49 2.30
N GLU A 164 -8.18 -18.32 2.36
CA GLU A 164 -7.08 -18.02 1.45
C GLU A 164 -5.76 -18.06 2.19
N PHE A 165 -4.84 -18.88 1.69
CA PHE A 165 -3.51 -19.03 2.25
C PHE A 165 -2.51 -18.41 1.29
N SER A 166 -1.55 -17.66 1.83
CA SER A 166 -0.48 -17.06 1.06
C SER A 166 0.85 -17.16 1.78
N GLY A 167 1.91 -17.27 0.99
CA GLY A 167 3.28 -17.35 1.45
C GLY A 167 4.17 -16.58 0.48
N SER A 168 5.16 -15.88 1.01
CA SER A 168 6.19 -15.23 0.22
C SER A 168 7.53 -15.27 0.91
N ILE A 169 8.56 -15.35 0.08
CA ILE A 169 9.96 -15.48 0.44
C ILE A 169 10.66 -14.39 -0.34
N PHE A 170 11.29 -13.44 0.34
CA PHE A 170 12.16 -12.44 -0.26
C PHE A 170 13.58 -12.69 0.21
N GLN A 171 14.53 -12.78 -0.71
CA GLN A 171 15.92 -13.01 -0.41
C GLN A 171 16.82 -12.05 -1.21
N ARG A 172 17.70 -11.35 -0.50
CA ARG A 172 18.82 -10.63 -1.11
C ARG A 172 19.99 -11.61 -1.24
N THR A 173 20.22 -12.10 -2.45
CA THR A 173 21.26 -13.12 -2.72
C THR A 173 22.65 -12.49 -2.84
N SER A 174 22.72 -11.24 -3.32
CA SER A 174 23.93 -10.43 -3.40
C SER A 174 23.57 -8.95 -3.41
N ASP A 175 24.57 -8.06 -3.37
CA ASP A 175 24.37 -6.60 -3.45
C ASP A 175 23.64 -6.15 -4.72
N LYS A 176 23.64 -7.00 -5.77
CA LYS A 176 23.02 -6.69 -7.06
C LYS A 176 21.79 -7.53 -7.38
N LEU A 177 21.49 -8.58 -6.61
CA LEU A 177 20.43 -9.53 -6.94
C LEU A 177 19.47 -9.74 -5.76
N ASP A 178 18.25 -9.26 -5.97
CA ASP A 178 17.10 -9.56 -5.11
C ASP A 178 16.22 -10.61 -5.81
N VAL A 179 15.80 -11.65 -5.09
CA VAL A 179 14.89 -12.70 -5.57
C VAL A 179 13.67 -12.76 -4.65
N GLY A 180 12.50 -13.01 -5.23
CA GLY A 180 11.25 -13.16 -4.52
C GLY A 180 10.43 -14.32 -5.07
N VAL A 181 9.80 -15.06 -4.18
CA VAL A 181 8.83 -16.10 -4.51
C VAL A 181 7.52 -15.78 -3.79
N ASN A 182 6.40 -15.97 -4.48
CA ASN A 182 5.07 -15.84 -3.93
C ASN A 182 4.24 -17.09 -4.28
N LEU A 183 3.53 -17.60 -3.30
CA LEU A 183 2.62 -18.73 -3.38
C LEU A 183 1.28 -18.30 -2.76
N SER A 184 0.16 -18.59 -3.41
CA SER A 184 -1.16 -18.47 -2.78
C SER A 184 -2.10 -19.54 -3.28
N TRP A 185 -3.00 -20.00 -2.42
CA TRP A 185 -4.04 -20.96 -2.75
C TRP A 185 -5.29 -20.71 -1.92
N ALA A 186 -6.45 -21.14 -2.42
CA ALA A 186 -7.71 -21.06 -1.70
C ALA A 186 -8.18 -22.47 -1.30
N SER A 187 -8.61 -22.62 -0.06
CA SER A 187 -9.23 -23.82 0.50
C SER A 187 -10.40 -24.27 -0.37
N GLY A 188 -10.49 -25.57 -0.63
CA GLY A 188 -11.53 -26.14 -1.49
C GLY A 188 -11.29 -25.98 -3.00
N THR A 189 -10.16 -25.39 -3.41
CA THR A 189 -9.74 -25.34 -4.83
C THR A 189 -8.38 -26.02 -5.03
N SER A 190 -8.18 -26.66 -6.17
CA SER A 190 -6.86 -27.18 -6.58
C SER A 190 -5.96 -26.11 -7.21
N ASN A 191 -6.47 -24.88 -7.37
CA ASN A 191 -5.77 -23.82 -8.05
C ASN A 191 -4.79 -23.12 -7.10
N THR A 192 -3.52 -23.47 -7.27
CA THR A 192 -2.39 -22.76 -6.65
C THR A 192 -1.90 -21.68 -7.61
N LYS A 193 -1.64 -20.48 -7.12
CA LYS A 193 -0.93 -19.42 -7.83
C LYS A 193 0.50 -19.38 -7.31
N PHE A 194 1.44 -19.39 -8.24
CA PHE A 194 2.86 -19.36 -7.92
C PHE A 194 3.55 -18.38 -8.84
N ALA A 195 4.43 -17.54 -8.28
CA ALA A 195 5.22 -16.60 -9.03
C ALA A 195 6.64 -16.49 -8.45
N ILE A 196 7.62 -16.40 -9.35
CA ILE A 196 9.01 -16.08 -9.01
C ILE A 196 9.35 -14.76 -9.69
N GLY A 197 10.05 -13.89 -8.98
CA GLY A 197 10.58 -12.64 -9.51
C GLY A 197 12.03 -12.44 -9.11
N ALA A 198 12.77 -11.74 -9.94
CA ALA A 198 14.11 -11.27 -9.64
C ALA A 198 14.28 -9.82 -10.07
N LYS A 199 15.07 -9.08 -9.32
CA LYS A 199 15.57 -7.76 -9.68
C LYS A 199 17.09 -7.83 -9.69
N TYR A 200 17.68 -7.49 -10.83
CA TYR A 200 19.11 -7.39 -11.00
C TYR A 200 19.49 -5.92 -11.21
N GLN A 201 20.41 -5.43 -10.38
CA GLN A 201 21.00 -4.11 -10.52
C GLN A 201 22.19 -4.19 -11.47
N LEU A 202 22.08 -3.53 -12.63
CA LEU A 202 23.15 -3.51 -13.63
C LEU A 202 24.26 -2.55 -13.18
N ASP A 203 23.86 -1.34 -12.77
CA ASP A 203 24.70 -0.28 -12.24
C ASP A 203 23.89 0.62 -11.27
N ASP A 204 24.44 1.76 -10.85
CA ASP A 204 23.80 2.67 -9.90
C ASP A 204 22.53 3.36 -10.45
N ASP A 205 22.41 3.46 -11.77
CA ASP A 205 21.31 4.14 -12.46
C ASP A 205 20.38 3.18 -13.22
N ALA A 206 20.76 1.90 -13.37
CA ALA A 206 20.06 0.91 -14.19
C ALA A 206 19.71 -0.39 -13.44
N SER A 207 18.49 -0.89 -13.65
CA SER A 207 18.07 -2.20 -13.14
C SER A 207 17.13 -2.94 -14.10
N VAL A 208 17.24 -4.27 -14.11
CA VAL A 208 16.37 -5.19 -14.83
C VAL A 208 15.52 -5.96 -13.83
N ARG A 209 14.26 -6.20 -14.18
CA ARG A 209 13.33 -7.01 -13.41
C ARG A 209 12.71 -8.05 -14.32
N ALA A 210 12.62 -9.28 -13.83
CA ALA A 210 11.93 -10.36 -14.50
C ALA A 210 11.01 -11.05 -13.50
N LYS A 211 9.84 -11.48 -13.95
CA LYS A 211 8.93 -12.34 -13.19
C LYS A 211 8.26 -13.35 -14.09
N VAL A 212 8.00 -14.52 -13.55
CA VAL A 212 7.26 -15.60 -14.20
C VAL A 212 6.25 -16.16 -13.22
N ASN A 213 5.09 -16.59 -13.72
CA ASN A 213 4.11 -17.30 -12.91
C ASN A 213 3.74 -18.66 -13.53
N ASN A 214 3.03 -19.48 -12.76
CA ASN A 214 2.57 -20.80 -13.19
C ASN A 214 1.40 -20.78 -14.19
N ALA A 215 0.97 -19.59 -14.63
CA ALA A 215 0.09 -19.39 -15.78
C ALA A 215 0.88 -19.10 -17.07
N SER A 216 2.19 -19.37 -17.07
CA SER A 216 3.10 -19.13 -18.19
C SER A 216 3.19 -17.66 -18.63
N GLN A 217 2.88 -16.72 -17.73
CA GLN A 217 3.02 -15.29 -18.00
C GLN A 217 4.40 -14.82 -17.58
N VAL A 218 5.08 -14.15 -18.49
CA VAL A 218 6.41 -13.56 -18.26
C VAL A 218 6.29 -12.03 -18.27
N GLY A 219 6.83 -11.40 -17.23
CA GLY A 219 6.93 -9.95 -17.12
C GLY A 219 8.39 -9.53 -17.12
N LEU A 220 8.76 -8.63 -18.02
CA LEU A 220 10.10 -8.04 -18.10
C LEU A 220 9.99 -6.53 -17.89
N GLY A 221 10.96 -5.95 -17.19
CA GLY A 221 11.03 -4.52 -16.96
C GLY A 221 12.47 -4.03 -16.92
N TYR A 222 12.72 -2.88 -17.53
CA TYR A 222 13.99 -2.17 -17.47
C TYR A 222 13.72 -0.79 -16.88
N GLN A 223 14.58 -0.35 -15.96
CA GLN A 223 14.51 0.97 -15.36
C GLN A 223 15.88 1.62 -15.48
N GLN A 224 15.90 2.83 -16.05
CA GLN A 224 17.09 3.67 -16.16
C GLN A 224 16.78 5.04 -15.55
N LYS A 225 17.73 5.56 -14.78
CA LYS A 225 17.80 6.96 -14.43
C LYS A 225 18.65 7.67 -15.48
N PRO A 226 18.05 8.49 -16.36
CA PRO A 226 18.84 9.31 -17.29
C PRO A 226 19.56 10.42 -16.51
N ARG A 227 20.73 10.80 -17.00
CA ARG A 227 21.53 11.92 -16.47
C ARG A 227 20.92 13.27 -16.81
#